data_AF-A0A514C8P9-F1
#
_entry.id   AF-A0A514C8P9-F1
#
_cell.length_a   1.000
_cell.length_b   1.000
_cell.length_c   1.000
_cell.angle_alpha   90.00
_cell.angle_beta   90.00
_cell.angle_gamma   90.00
#
_symmetry.space_group_name_H-M   'P 1'
#
loop_
_entity.id
_entity.type
_entity.pdbx_description
1 polymer ?
#
loop_
_entity_poly.entity_id
_entity_poly.type
_entity_poly.pdbx_seq_one_letter_code
_entity_poly.pdbx_strand_id
1 'polypeptide(L)'
;MKANGLLSSQPSQGRRFKISCFIVNNKTASSIVTALVEMNHIHVSEAQTFLSLMMMINTLSVNARYSENQSTPEHIFEIQQNDFYEENGDVNYPAMMQMITNIAFFKYQSCEFEEFESTLVFITLQKLQDEILDEFKIWCVQSGFETWESVRDKPYYNLPFGDKCSWGLND
;
A
#
# COMPACT_ATOMS: atom_id res chain seq x y z
N MET A 1 -7.99 57.93 23.01
CA MET A 1 -7.08 57.03 23.75
C MET A 1 -7.71 55.64 23.75
N LYS A 2 -6.96 54.62 23.27
CA LYS A 2 -6.89 53.17 23.61
C LYS A 2 -8.15 52.47 24.20
N ALA A 3 -8.50 51.22 23.88
CA ALA A 3 -7.98 50.18 23.00
C ALA A 3 -9.00 49.02 22.90
N ASN A 4 -8.86 48.22 21.85
CA ASN A 4 -9.52 46.94 21.56
C ASN A 4 -9.30 45.85 22.64
N GLY A 5 -10.27 44.94 22.77
CA GLY A 5 -10.11 43.62 23.39
C GLY A 5 -11.25 42.70 22.90
N LEU A 6 -11.04 42.00 21.79
CA LEU A 6 -10.56 40.61 21.67
C LEU A 6 -11.66 39.57 21.93
N LEU A 7 -12.21 39.08 20.81
CA LEU A 7 -12.92 37.82 20.65
C LEU A 7 -12.10 36.66 21.26
N SER A 8 -12.66 35.95 22.22
CA SER A 8 -12.16 34.64 22.63
C SER A 8 -12.84 33.54 21.79
N SER A 9 -12.42 33.38 20.54
CA SER A 9 -12.65 32.14 19.81
C SER A 9 -11.67 31.11 20.35
N GLN A 10 -12.16 30.14 21.12
CA GLN A 10 -11.36 28.99 21.53
C GLN A 10 -10.85 28.25 20.28
N PRO A 11 -9.55 27.94 20.17
CA PRO A 11 -9.09 27.06 19.11
C PRO A 11 -9.62 25.66 19.38
N SER A 12 -10.41 25.15 18.44
CA SER A 12 -10.83 23.76 18.35
C SER A 12 -9.62 22.86 18.54
N GLN A 13 -9.76 21.92 19.47
CA GLN A 13 -8.77 20.93 19.86
C GLN A 13 -8.07 20.34 18.64
N GLY A 14 -6.73 20.37 18.70
CA GLY A 14 -5.86 19.93 17.63
C GLY A 14 -6.18 18.51 17.18
N ARG A 15 -6.48 18.37 15.88
CA ARG A 15 -6.22 17.13 15.15
C ARG A 15 -4.76 16.78 15.40
N ARG A 16 -4.50 15.77 16.23
CA ARG A 16 -3.20 15.10 16.25
C ARG A 16 -3.06 14.45 14.88
N PHE A 17 -2.43 15.16 13.95
CA PHE A 17 -1.94 14.59 12.71
C PHE A 17 -1.05 13.41 13.08
N LYS A 18 -1.48 12.19 12.77
CA LYS A 18 -0.59 11.03 12.87
C LYS A 18 0.32 11.13 11.65
N ILE A 19 1.38 11.91 11.81
CA ILE A 19 2.51 12.05 10.88
C ILE A 19 2.92 10.64 10.41
N SER A 20 2.41 10.22 9.25
CA SER A 20 2.85 8.96 8.65
C SER A 20 4.29 9.12 8.20
N CYS A 21 5.19 8.34 8.78
CA CYS A 21 6.64 8.56 8.73
C CYS A 21 7.33 7.96 7.49
N PHE A 22 6.59 7.38 6.54
CA PHE A 22 7.18 6.65 5.42
C PHE A 22 6.51 6.97 4.07
N ILE A 23 7.25 7.61 3.16
CA ILE A 23 6.84 7.81 1.76
C ILE A 23 7.04 6.49 1.02
N VAL A 24 5.98 5.96 0.41
CA VAL A 24 6.13 4.81 -0.51
C VAL A 24 7.09 5.22 -1.62
N ASN A 25 8.22 4.52 -1.73
CA ASN A 25 9.26 4.88 -2.70
C ASN A 25 8.84 4.46 -4.13
N ASN A 26 9.55 4.96 -5.14
CA ASN A 26 9.26 4.67 -6.55
C ASN A 26 9.29 3.17 -6.85
N LYS A 27 10.21 2.40 -6.24
CA LYS A 27 10.33 0.95 -6.46
C LYS A 27 9.07 0.22 -6.00
N THR A 28 8.59 0.51 -4.80
CA THR A 28 7.36 -0.08 -4.26
C THR A 28 6.14 0.34 -5.06
N ALA A 29 6.03 1.61 -5.44
CA ALA A 29 4.92 2.09 -6.26
C ALA A 29 4.93 1.43 -7.66
N SER A 30 6.09 1.33 -8.30
CA SER A 30 6.26 0.63 -9.57
C SER A 30 5.97 -0.88 -9.46
N SER A 31 6.29 -1.52 -8.35
CA SER A 31 5.91 -2.93 -8.09
C SER A 31 4.40 -3.11 -8.03
N ILE A 32 3.70 -2.23 -7.31
CA ILE A 32 2.23 -2.22 -7.27
C ILE A 32 1.64 -2.01 -8.67
N VAL A 33 2.15 -1.04 -9.42
CA VAL A 33 1.69 -0.78 -10.80
C VAL A 33 1.99 -1.96 -11.72
N THR A 34 3.13 -2.64 -11.53
CA THR A 34 3.45 -3.84 -12.29
C THR A 34 2.44 -4.96 -12.01
N ALA A 35 2.06 -5.16 -10.74
CA ALA A 35 1.03 -6.16 -10.40
C ALA A 35 -0.33 -5.83 -11.01
N LEU A 36 -0.70 -4.55 -11.10
CA LEU A 36 -1.91 -4.12 -11.80
C LEU A 36 -1.87 -4.47 -13.30
N VAL A 37 -0.71 -4.41 -13.94
CA VAL A 37 -0.53 -4.81 -15.34
C VAL A 37 -0.57 -6.34 -15.48
N GLU A 38 0.18 -7.06 -14.64
CA GLU A 38 0.26 -8.53 -14.67
C GLU A 38 -1.10 -9.20 -14.44
N MET A 39 -1.91 -8.65 -13.54
CA MET A 39 -3.26 -9.14 -13.25
C MET A 39 -4.34 -8.47 -14.12
N ASN A 40 -3.96 -7.76 -15.19
CA ASN A 40 -4.86 -7.15 -16.18
C ASN A 40 -5.89 -6.15 -15.61
N HIS A 41 -5.59 -5.49 -14.49
CA HIS A 41 -6.42 -4.39 -13.98
C HIS A 41 -6.22 -3.08 -14.75
N ILE A 42 -5.03 -2.89 -15.32
CA ILE A 42 -4.70 -1.76 -16.21
C ILE A 42 -3.88 -2.25 -17.40
N HIS A 43 -3.89 -1.51 -18.50
CA HIS A 43 -3.01 -1.80 -19.63
C HIS A 43 -1.60 -1.23 -19.39
N VAL A 44 -0.57 -1.84 -19.98
CA VAL A 44 0.83 -1.38 -19.84
C VAL A 44 1.03 0.08 -20.27
N SER A 45 0.25 0.56 -21.25
CA SER A 45 0.29 1.97 -21.68
C SER A 45 -0.24 2.95 -20.63
N GLU A 46 -1.03 2.48 -19.67
CA GLU A 46 -1.61 3.28 -18.59
C GLU A 46 -0.70 3.32 -17.35
N ALA A 47 0.29 2.41 -17.26
CA ALA A 47 1.14 2.20 -16.09
C ALA A 47 1.85 3.48 -15.62
N GLN A 48 2.47 4.23 -16.54
CA GLN A 48 3.13 5.50 -16.18
C GLN A 48 2.14 6.54 -15.63
N THR A 49 0.96 6.64 -16.24
CA THR A 49 -0.08 7.58 -15.79
C THR A 49 -0.59 7.18 -14.41
N PHE A 50 -0.80 5.88 -14.17
CA PHE A 50 -1.23 5.35 -12.89
C PHE A 50 -0.18 5.58 -11.80
N LEU A 51 1.10 5.34 -12.09
CA LEU A 51 2.21 5.66 -11.20
C LEU A 51 2.24 7.14 -10.83
N SER A 52 2.11 8.03 -11.82
CA SER A 52 2.07 9.47 -11.59
C SER A 52 0.92 9.88 -10.67
N LEU A 53 -0.28 9.28 -10.84
CA LEU A 53 -1.42 9.51 -9.95
C LEU A 53 -1.15 9.01 -8.53
N MET A 54 -0.58 7.81 -8.37
CA MET A 54 -0.20 7.27 -7.07
C MET A 54 0.82 8.18 -6.35
N MET A 55 1.85 8.61 -7.06
CA MET A 55 2.91 9.44 -6.49
C MET A 55 2.44 10.86 -6.19
N MET A 56 1.49 11.39 -6.97
CA MET A 56 0.80 12.65 -6.67
C MET A 56 0.01 12.53 -5.36
N ILE A 57 -0.80 11.49 -5.18
CA ILE A 57 -1.56 11.26 -3.93
C ILE A 57 -0.61 11.10 -2.74
N ASN A 58 0.46 10.31 -2.89
CA ASN A 58 1.49 10.11 -1.88
C ASN A 58 2.14 11.45 -1.48
N THR A 59 2.47 12.28 -2.47
CA THR A 59 3.02 13.63 -2.26
C THR A 59 2.02 14.53 -1.54
N LEU A 60 0.77 14.60 -2.00
CA LEU A 60 -0.28 15.43 -1.38
C LEU A 60 -0.59 15.01 0.07
N SER A 61 -0.57 13.71 0.36
CA SER A 61 -0.75 13.20 1.73
C SER A 61 0.38 13.62 2.67
N VAL A 62 1.59 13.85 2.15
CA VAL A 62 2.79 14.19 2.93
C VAL A 62 3.11 15.67 2.89
N ASN A 63 2.63 16.42 1.89
CA ASN A 63 2.93 17.83 1.62
C ASN A 63 2.46 18.85 2.67
N ALA A 64 1.96 18.40 3.82
CA ALA A 64 2.19 19.16 5.05
C ALA A 64 3.70 19.36 5.37
N ARG A 65 4.62 18.63 4.71
CA ARG A 65 6.07 18.59 4.96
C ARG A 65 6.97 19.11 3.84
N TYR A 66 6.51 19.19 2.60
CA TYR A 66 7.29 19.78 1.51
C TYR A 66 6.90 21.25 1.35
N SER A 67 7.89 22.14 1.31
CA SER A 67 7.63 23.55 1.05
C SER A 67 7.07 23.72 -0.36
N GLU A 68 6.16 24.68 -0.56
CA GLU A 68 5.50 25.00 -1.84
C GLU A 68 6.48 25.20 -3.02
N ASN A 69 7.78 25.38 -2.74
CA ASN A 69 8.83 25.68 -3.70
C ASN A 69 9.73 24.49 -4.07
N GLN A 70 9.49 23.27 -3.57
CA GLN A 70 10.25 22.09 -3.98
C GLN A 70 9.58 21.41 -5.18
N SER A 71 10.34 21.24 -6.27
CA SER A 71 9.91 20.46 -7.43
C SER A 71 9.59 19.04 -6.99
N THR A 72 8.38 18.57 -7.29
CA THR A 72 8.02 17.15 -7.10
C THR A 72 9.00 16.29 -7.90
N PRO A 73 9.60 15.24 -7.29
CA PRO A 73 10.49 14.34 -8.01
C PRO A 73 9.76 13.72 -9.21
N GLU A 74 10.45 13.63 -10.34
CA GLU A 74 9.91 12.91 -11.49
C GLU A 74 10.02 11.40 -11.25
N HIS A 75 8.88 10.71 -11.34
CA HIS A 75 8.78 9.28 -11.08
C HIS A 75 8.59 8.54 -12.41
N ILE A 76 9.63 7.82 -12.85
CA ILE A 76 9.60 7.01 -14.06
C ILE A 76 9.15 5.59 -13.70
N PHE A 77 8.19 5.07 -14.44
CA PHE A 77 7.71 3.71 -14.31
C PHE A 77 8.74 2.73 -14.86
N GLU A 78 9.06 1.74 -14.03
CA GLU A 78 9.94 0.63 -14.37
C GLU A 78 9.24 -0.66 -13.95
N ILE A 79 9.10 -1.60 -14.88
CA ILE A 79 8.54 -2.93 -14.58
C ILE A 79 9.40 -3.58 -13.50
N GLN A 80 8.75 -3.98 -12.40
CA GLN A 80 9.41 -4.70 -11.31
C GLN A 80 9.09 -6.18 -11.42
N GLN A 81 9.99 -7.01 -10.89
CA GLN A 81 9.73 -8.43 -10.75
C GLN A 81 8.92 -8.65 -9.46
N ASN A 82 7.69 -9.16 -9.60
CA ASN A 82 6.79 -9.41 -8.47
C ASN A 82 6.72 -10.88 -8.05
N ASP A 83 7.23 -11.80 -8.86
CA ASP A 83 7.37 -13.23 -8.55
C ASP A 83 6.10 -13.90 -8.00
N PHE A 84 4.91 -13.54 -8.51
CA PHE A 84 3.65 -14.18 -8.05
C PHE A 84 3.55 -15.67 -8.42
N TYR A 85 4.30 -16.09 -9.43
CA TYR A 85 4.33 -17.45 -9.92
C TYR A 85 5.78 -17.91 -10.03
N GLU A 86 6.03 -19.10 -9.51
CA GLU A 86 7.29 -19.83 -9.68
C GLU A 86 7.42 -20.31 -11.14
N GLU A 87 8.63 -20.70 -11.57
CA GLU A 87 8.87 -21.19 -12.95
C GLU A 87 8.03 -22.43 -13.31
N ASN A 88 7.63 -23.21 -12.30
CA ASN A 88 6.80 -24.40 -12.46
C ASN A 88 5.29 -24.08 -12.52
N GLY A 89 4.90 -22.81 -12.39
CA GLY A 89 3.51 -22.35 -12.39
C GLY A 89 2.82 -22.37 -11.02
N ASP A 90 3.52 -22.79 -9.96
CA ASP A 90 2.99 -22.72 -8.60
C ASP A 90 2.91 -21.27 -8.12
N VAL A 91 1.90 -20.97 -7.30
CA VAL A 91 1.71 -19.64 -6.73
C VAL A 91 2.71 -19.39 -5.60
N ASN A 92 3.43 -18.28 -5.67
CA ASN A 92 4.30 -17.80 -4.60
C ASN A 92 3.47 -16.90 -3.65
N TYR A 93 2.84 -17.54 -2.67
CA TYR A 93 2.03 -16.85 -1.66
C TYR A 93 2.80 -15.81 -0.81
N PRO A 94 4.09 -15.98 -0.47
CA PRO A 94 4.88 -14.91 0.13
C PRO A 94 4.86 -13.60 -0.67
N ALA A 95 5.10 -13.69 -1.98
CA ALA A 95 5.15 -12.53 -2.86
C ALA A 95 3.78 -11.84 -2.96
N MET A 96 2.70 -12.62 -3.03
CA MET A 96 1.33 -12.12 -2.95
C MET A 96 1.04 -11.38 -1.64
N MET A 97 1.48 -11.91 -0.50
CA MET A 97 1.33 -11.24 0.80
C MET A 97 2.16 -9.96 0.91
N GLN A 98 3.35 -9.93 0.33
CA GLN A 98 4.15 -8.72 0.24
C GLN A 98 3.44 -7.66 -0.61
N MET A 99 2.75 -8.04 -1.68
CA MET A 99 1.94 -7.11 -2.48
C MET A 99 0.76 -6.54 -1.70
N ILE A 100 -0.01 -7.39 -0.99
CA ILE A 100 -1.10 -6.92 -0.10
C ILE A 100 -0.58 -5.90 0.90
N THR A 101 0.60 -6.16 1.47
CA THR A 101 1.28 -5.29 2.44
C THR A 101 1.70 -3.97 1.80
N ASN A 102 2.28 -3.99 0.60
CA ASN A 102 2.66 -2.78 -0.14
C ASN A 102 1.44 -1.89 -0.43
N ILE A 103 0.34 -2.48 -0.88
CA ILE A 103 -0.93 -1.76 -1.12
C ILE A 103 -1.49 -1.19 0.19
N ALA A 104 -1.47 -1.95 1.28
CA ALA A 104 -1.93 -1.50 2.59
C ALA A 104 -1.11 -0.30 3.10
N PHE A 105 0.23 -0.33 2.94
CA PHE A 105 1.07 0.80 3.30
C PHE A 105 0.77 2.04 2.46
N PHE A 106 0.56 1.89 1.15
CA PHE A 106 0.16 3.01 0.30
C PHE A 106 -1.19 3.60 0.72
N LYS A 107 -2.19 2.76 1.00
CA LYS A 107 -3.52 3.21 1.46
C LYS A 107 -3.43 3.92 2.81
N TYR A 108 -2.67 3.35 3.75
CA TYR A 108 -2.45 3.96 5.07
C TYR A 108 -1.77 5.33 4.95
N GLN A 109 -0.76 5.45 4.09
CA GLN A 109 -0.11 6.72 3.80
C GLN A 109 -1.09 7.76 3.25
N SER A 110 -1.95 7.32 2.34
CA SER A 110 -2.88 8.19 1.60
C SER A 110 -4.19 8.47 2.35
N CYS A 111 -4.43 7.87 3.52
CA CYS A 111 -5.73 7.98 4.21
C CYS A 111 -6.05 9.37 4.76
N GLU A 112 -5.03 10.23 4.91
CA GLU A 112 -5.23 11.64 5.29
C GLU A 112 -5.60 12.54 4.10
N PHE A 113 -5.50 12.03 2.86
CA PHE A 113 -5.97 12.74 1.67
C PHE A 113 -7.50 12.70 1.60
N GLU A 114 -8.13 13.87 1.60
CA GLU A 114 -9.59 14.00 1.55
C GLU A 114 -10.14 13.31 0.30
N GLU A 115 -11.24 12.56 0.48
CA GLU A 115 -11.90 11.79 -0.58
C GLU A 115 -11.01 10.70 -1.25
N PHE A 116 -9.87 10.32 -0.65
CA PHE A 116 -8.99 9.27 -1.20
C PHE A 116 -9.73 7.99 -1.60
N GLU A 117 -10.66 7.52 -0.78
CA GLU A 117 -11.44 6.30 -1.03
C GLU A 117 -12.33 6.38 -2.28
N SER A 118 -12.63 7.58 -2.77
CA SER A 118 -13.39 7.78 -4.01
C SER A 118 -12.51 7.82 -5.27
N THR A 119 -11.18 7.84 -5.12
CA THR A 119 -10.26 7.99 -6.24
C THR A 119 -10.18 6.71 -7.07
N LEU A 120 -9.89 6.86 -8.38
CA LEU A 120 -9.60 5.73 -9.27
C LEU A 120 -8.45 4.88 -8.74
N VAL A 121 -7.43 5.51 -8.15
CA VAL A 121 -6.30 4.82 -7.54
C VAL A 121 -6.77 3.90 -6.42
N PHE A 122 -7.58 4.40 -5.47
CA PHE A 122 -8.08 3.57 -4.39
C PHE A 122 -8.92 2.40 -4.91
N ILE A 123 -9.89 2.67 -5.79
CA ILE A 123 -10.81 1.66 -6.32
C ILE A 123 -10.03 0.54 -7.04
N THR A 124 -9.06 0.90 -7.89
CA THR A 124 -8.27 -0.07 -8.63
C THR A 124 -7.34 -0.87 -7.71
N LEU A 125 -6.70 -0.21 -6.74
CA LEU A 125 -5.87 -0.91 -5.74
C LEU A 125 -6.69 -1.79 -4.79
N GLN A 126 -7.94 -1.42 -4.51
CA GLN A 126 -8.87 -2.26 -3.75
C GLN A 126 -9.19 -3.55 -4.49
N LYS A 127 -9.52 -3.46 -5.78
CA LYS A 127 -9.77 -4.65 -6.61
C LYS A 127 -8.59 -5.61 -6.64
N LEU A 128 -7.38 -5.09 -6.90
CA LEU A 128 -6.16 -5.90 -6.88
C LEU A 128 -5.94 -6.55 -5.51
N GLN A 129 -6.08 -5.78 -4.43
CA GLN A 129 -5.90 -6.30 -3.09
C GLN A 129 -6.90 -7.39 -2.74
N ASP A 130 -8.18 -7.21 -3.12
CA ASP A 130 -9.24 -8.19 -2.85
C ASP A 130 -8.99 -9.50 -3.64
N GLU A 131 -8.58 -9.40 -4.90
CA GLU A 131 -8.27 -10.56 -5.74
C GLU A 131 -7.10 -11.38 -5.18
N ILE A 132 -5.99 -10.72 -4.83
CA ILE A 132 -4.82 -11.39 -4.22
C ILE A 132 -5.21 -11.98 -2.84
N LEU A 133 -6.02 -11.24 -2.07
CA LEU A 133 -6.43 -11.69 -0.74
C LEU A 133 -7.35 -12.91 -0.81
N ASP A 134 -8.23 -13.00 -1.81
CA ASP A 134 -9.10 -14.15 -2.00
C ASP A 134 -8.31 -15.41 -2.39
N GLU A 135 -7.32 -15.28 -3.29
CA GLU A 135 -6.39 -16.37 -3.60
C GLU A 135 -5.64 -16.83 -2.35
N PHE A 136 -5.14 -15.89 -1.55
CA PHE A 136 -4.44 -16.20 -0.30
C PHE A 136 -5.35 -16.91 0.73
N LYS A 137 -6.62 -16.50 0.86
CA LYS A 137 -7.59 -17.16 1.74
C LYS A 137 -7.84 -18.60 1.30
N ILE A 138 -7.96 -18.85 0.00
CA ILE A 138 -8.14 -20.21 -0.54
C ILE A 138 -6.98 -21.10 -0.11
N TRP A 139 -5.75 -20.63 -0.28
CA TRP A 139 -4.56 -21.36 0.15
C TRP A 139 -4.50 -21.61 1.66
N CYS A 140 -4.85 -20.61 2.48
CA CYS A 140 -4.93 -20.78 3.93
C CYS A 140 -5.88 -21.92 4.30
N VAL A 141 -7.04 -22.01 3.66
CA VAL A 141 -8.00 -23.10 3.89
C VAL A 141 -7.41 -24.45 3.46
N GLN A 142 -6.83 -24.53 2.26
CA GLN A 142 -6.24 -25.78 1.74
C GLN A 142 -5.06 -26.27 2.58
N SER A 143 -4.33 -25.35 3.22
CA SER A 143 -3.17 -25.63 4.05
C SER A 143 -3.51 -25.87 5.54
N GLY A 144 -4.80 -25.87 5.90
CA GLY A 144 -5.26 -26.13 7.27
C GLY A 144 -5.02 -24.97 8.23
N PHE A 145 -5.20 -23.73 7.75
CA PHE A 145 -5.14 -22.47 8.51
C PHE A 145 -6.48 -21.70 8.45
N GLU A 146 -7.58 -22.42 8.35
CA GLU A 146 -8.95 -21.94 8.18
C GLU A 146 -9.61 -21.36 9.43
N THR A 147 -9.14 -21.72 10.64
CA THR A 147 -9.73 -21.28 11.90
C THR A 147 -8.66 -20.88 12.90
N TRP A 148 -9.05 -20.08 13.89
CA TRP A 148 -8.18 -19.75 15.02
C TRP A 148 -7.70 -21.01 15.75
N GLU A 149 -8.57 -22.00 15.92
CA GLU A 149 -8.25 -23.30 16.52
C GLU A 149 -7.19 -24.06 15.71
N SER A 150 -7.20 -23.96 14.37
CA SER A 150 -6.21 -24.63 13.52
C SER A 150 -4.82 -23.97 13.53
N VAL A 151 -4.70 -22.75 14.08
CA VAL A 151 -3.41 -22.03 14.25
C VAL A 151 -2.95 -21.87 15.70
N ARG A 152 -3.87 -21.89 16.68
CA ARG A 152 -3.59 -21.51 18.09
C ARG A 152 -2.41 -22.27 18.70
N ASP A 153 -2.35 -23.58 18.49
CA ASP A 153 -1.35 -24.46 19.11
C ASP A 153 -0.20 -24.82 18.16
N LYS A 154 -0.19 -24.27 16.94
CA LYS A 154 0.92 -24.44 16.02
C LYS A 154 2.10 -23.58 16.48
N PRO A 155 3.33 -24.11 16.55
CA PRO A 155 4.53 -23.30 16.75
C PRO A 155 4.57 -22.15 15.74
N TYR A 156 5.06 -20.98 16.13
CA TYR A 156 5.01 -19.79 15.27
C TYR A 156 5.69 -20.01 13.90
N TYR A 157 6.71 -20.85 13.81
CA TYR A 157 7.42 -21.20 12.56
C TYR A 157 6.63 -22.19 11.67
N ASN A 158 5.53 -22.76 12.17
CA ASN A 158 4.59 -23.59 11.40
C ASN A 158 3.36 -22.79 10.94
N LEU A 159 3.30 -21.50 11.24
CA LEU A 159 2.30 -20.58 10.67
C LEU A 159 2.75 -20.14 9.27
N PRO A 160 1.82 -19.72 8.39
CA PRO A 160 2.17 -19.08 7.13
C PRO A 160 3.20 -17.97 7.35
N PHE A 161 4.34 -18.07 6.66
CA PHE A 161 5.45 -17.10 6.72
C PHE A 161 5.99 -16.86 8.15
N GLY A 162 5.88 -17.87 9.01
CA GLY A 162 6.31 -17.83 10.40
C GLY A 162 7.83 -17.88 10.61
N ASP A 163 8.58 -18.26 9.56
CA ASP A 163 10.04 -18.15 9.55
C ASP A 163 10.48 -16.87 8.82
N LYS A 164 11.63 -16.31 9.21
CA LYS A 164 12.14 -15.06 8.62
C LYS A 164 12.55 -15.21 7.14
N CYS A 165 12.76 -16.44 6.66
CA CYS A 165 13.26 -16.71 5.31
C CYS A 165 12.12 -16.76 4.29
N SER A 166 10.91 -17.10 4.71
CA SER A 166 9.71 -17.22 3.86
C SER A 166 9.06 -15.87 3.52
N TRP A 167 9.64 -14.75 3.93
CA TRP A 167 9.26 -13.41 3.45
C TRP A 167 10.05 -12.96 2.21
N GLY A 168 11.03 -13.74 1.74
CA GLY A 168 11.92 -13.30 0.65
C GLY A 168 12.76 -12.06 1.01
N LEU A 169 12.93 -11.77 2.32
CA LEU A 169 13.66 -10.60 2.83
C LEU A 169 15.19 -10.77 2.86
N ASN A 170 15.72 -11.82 2.24
CA ASN A 170 17.15 -11.99 2.07
C ASN A 170 17.53 -11.76 0.61
N ASP A 171 18.30 -10.67 0.45
CA ASP A 171 19.04 -10.12 -0.70
C ASP A 171 18.28 -9.23 -1.70
#